data_AF-A8RV81-F1
#
_entry.id   AF-A8RV81-F1
#
_cell.length_a   1.000
_cell.length_b   1.000
_cell.length_c   1.000
_cell.angle_alpha   90.00
_cell.angle_beta   90.00
_cell.angle_gamma   90.00
#
_symmetry.space_group_name_H-M   'P 1'
#
loop_
_entity.id
_entity.type
_entity.pdbx_description
1 polymer ?
#
loop_
_entity_poly.entity_id
_entity_poly.type
_entity_poly.pdbx_seq_one_letter_code
_entity_poly.pdbx_strand_id
1 'polypeptide(L)'
;VDHYQKWCKRRKYNFSKDKAEEIYGAAKELVPILPKDDLTKLIVKQSIEQLNTASKTVEELRTLMNDTAAKLPEYPVVMGMKGVGPSLGPQLMAEIGDVTRFTHKGAITAFAGVDPGVNESGTYEQKSVPTSKRGSSSLRKTLFQVMDCLIKTKPQDDPVYAFIDKKRAQGKPYYVYMTAGANKFLRIYYGRVKEYLMSLPE
;
A
#
# COMPACT_ATOMS: atom_id res chain seq x y z
N VAL A 1 -22.45 21.27 -20.74
CA VAL A 1 -22.21 19.86 -20.31
C VAL A 1 -21.43 19.08 -21.37
N ASP A 2 -21.83 19.15 -22.65
CA ASP A 2 -21.17 18.46 -23.77
C ASP A 2 -19.66 18.70 -23.90
N HIS A 3 -19.18 19.93 -23.68
CA HIS A 3 -17.74 20.23 -23.75
C HIS A 3 -16.94 19.48 -22.68
N TYR A 4 -17.42 19.48 -21.44
CA TYR A 4 -16.79 18.78 -20.32
C TYR A 4 -16.79 17.25 -20.54
N GLN A 5 -17.91 16.69 -21.00
CA GLN A 5 -18.01 15.27 -21.33
C GLN A 5 -17.04 14.85 -22.44
N LYS A 6 -16.94 15.64 -23.51
CA LYS A 6 -15.96 15.42 -24.59
C LYS A 6 -14.52 15.51 -24.09
N TRP A 7 -14.22 16.45 -23.20
CA TRP A 7 -12.91 16.61 -22.57
C TRP A 7 -12.54 15.40 -21.69
N CYS A 8 -13.45 14.94 -20.82
CA CYS A 8 -13.27 13.75 -19.99
C CYS A 8 -12.95 12.52 -20.84
N LYS A 9 -13.71 12.29 -21.92
CA LYS A 9 -13.48 11.17 -22.84
C LYS A 9 -12.09 11.23 -23.48
N ARG A 10 -11.66 12.41 -23.94
CA ARG A 10 -10.34 12.61 -24.56
C ARG A 10 -9.19 12.38 -23.58
N ARG A 11 -9.35 12.84 -22.35
CA ARG A 11 -8.33 12.79 -21.30
C ARG A 11 -8.42 11.54 -20.41
N LYS A 12 -9.35 10.62 -20.71
CA LYS A 12 -9.62 9.39 -19.95
C LYS A 12 -10.00 9.63 -18.48
N TYR A 13 -10.70 10.73 -18.19
CA TYR A 13 -11.27 10.98 -16.87
C TYR A 13 -12.69 10.42 -16.76
N ASN A 14 -13.07 9.99 -15.55
CA ASN A 14 -14.45 9.63 -15.24
C ASN A 14 -15.32 10.90 -15.27
N PHE A 15 -16.35 10.88 -16.12
CA PHE A 15 -17.31 11.98 -16.18
C PHE A 15 -18.27 11.91 -14.98
N SER A 16 -18.43 13.03 -14.28
CA SER A 16 -19.44 13.19 -13.23
C SER A 16 -20.03 14.59 -13.34
N LYS A 17 -21.30 14.68 -13.74
CA LYS A 17 -22.01 15.96 -13.84
C LYS A 17 -22.20 16.57 -12.46
N ASP A 18 -22.74 15.80 -11.53
CA ASP A 18 -23.08 16.25 -10.18
C ASP A 18 -21.88 16.84 -9.45
N LYS A 19 -20.72 16.17 -9.54
CA LYS A 19 -19.48 16.67 -8.92
C LYS A 19 -18.96 17.95 -9.56
N ALA A 20 -19.14 18.10 -10.88
CA ALA A 20 -18.77 19.34 -11.57
C ALA A 20 -19.67 20.50 -11.14
N GLU A 21 -20.98 20.26 -10.98
CA GLU A 21 -21.94 21.24 -10.49
C GLU A 21 -21.68 21.62 -9.03
N GLU A 22 -21.35 20.64 -8.17
CA GLU A 22 -20.96 20.86 -6.78
C GLU A 22 -19.73 21.78 -6.66
N ILE A 23 -18.65 21.45 -7.38
CA ILE A 23 -17.41 22.25 -7.36
C ILE A 23 -17.66 23.67 -7.89
N TYR A 24 -18.43 23.79 -8.97
CA TYR A 24 -18.76 25.09 -9.55
C TYR A 24 -19.63 25.94 -8.62
N GLY A 25 -20.61 25.32 -7.95
CA GLY A 25 -21.43 25.97 -6.94
C GLY A 25 -20.59 26.46 -5.77
N ALA A 26 -19.74 25.61 -5.21
CA ALA A 26 -18.83 25.99 -4.12
C ALA A 26 -17.88 27.13 -4.54
N ALA A 27 -17.37 27.10 -5.76
CA ALA A 27 -16.46 28.13 -6.27
C ALA A 27 -17.11 29.53 -6.40
N LYS A 28 -18.44 29.62 -6.58
CA LYS A 28 -19.14 30.91 -6.64
C LYS A 28 -19.23 31.61 -5.29
N GLU A 29 -19.36 30.83 -4.22
CA GLU A 29 -19.53 31.33 -2.85
C GLU A 29 -18.19 31.63 -2.17
N LEU A 30 -17.07 31.24 -2.78
CA LEU A 30 -15.73 31.47 -2.23
C LEU A 30 -15.33 32.95 -2.36
N VAL A 31 -14.85 33.52 -1.25
CA VAL A 31 -14.20 34.84 -1.24
C VAL A 31 -12.73 34.66 -1.62
N PRO A 32 -12.27 35.20 -2.76
CA PRO A 32 -10.88 35.05 -3.20
C PRO A 32 -9.95 35.86 -2.28
N ILE A 33 -8.96 35.19 -1.70
CA ILE A 33 -7.92 35.80 -0.86
C ILE A 33 -6.80 36.41 -1.72
N LEU A 34 -6.58 35.85 -2.92
CA LEU A 34 -5.56 36.31 -3.86
C LEU A 34 -6.19 37.17 -4.97
N PRO A 35 -5.49 38.22 -5.43
CA PRO A 35 -5.95 39.04 -6.54
C PRO A 35 -6.09 38.24 -7.84
N LYS A 36 -7.06 38.63 -8.66
CA LYS A 36 -7.30 38.05 -9.99
C LYS A 36 -6.46 38.79 -11.04
N ASP A 37 -5.15 38.66 -10.92
CA ASP A 37 -4.19 39.29 -11.82
C ASP A 37 -3.28 38.25 -12.52
N ASP A 38 -2.51 38.71 -13.50
CA ASP A 38 -1.68 37.84 -14.33
C ASP A 38 -0.52 37.20 -13.55
N LEU A 39 0.01 37.85 -12.50
CA LEU A 39 1.06 37.28 -11.65
C LEU A 39 0.51 36.11 -10.82
N THR A 40 -0.64 36.29 -10.17
CA THR A 40 -1.29 35.20 -9.41
C THR A 40 -1.58 34.00 -10.31
N LYS A 41 -2.10 34.25 -11.52
CA LYS A 41 -2.36 33.20 -12.51
C LYS A 41 -1.09 32.49 -12.96
N LEU A 42 0.01 33.22 -13.14
CA LEU A 42 1.31 32.66 -13.50
C LEU A 42 1.83 31.72 -12.40
N ILE A 43 1.81 32.17 -11.14
CA ILE A 43 2.27 31.38 -9.99
C ILE A 43 1.48 30.07 -9.89
N VAL A 44 0.15 30.13 -9.96
CA VAL A 44 -0.71 28.93 -9.90
C VAL A 44 -0.37 27.95 -11.03
N LYS A 45 -0.20 28.45 -12.25
CA LYS A 45 0.17 27.59 -13.40
C LYS A 45 1.54 26.93 -13.19
N GLN A 46 2.52 27.68 -12.69
CA GLN A 46 3.86 27.16 -12.41
C GLN A 46 3.81 26.08 -11.33
N SER A 47 3.04 26.28 -10.25
CA SER A 47 2.87 25.25 -9.21
C SER A 47 2.18 23.99 -9.74
N ILE A 48 1.19 24.13 -10.64
CA ILE A 48 0.55 22.99 -11.30
C ILE A 48 1.57 22.23 -12.16
N GLU A 49 2.42 22.93 -12.91
CA GLU A 49 3.46 22.31 -13.74
C GLU A 49 4.49 21.57 -12.89
N GLN A 50 4.93 22.15 -11.78
CA GLN A 50 5.84 21.50 -10.82
C GLN A 50 5.22 20.22 -10.25
N LEU A 51 3.95 20.29 -9.82
CA LEU A 51 3.22 19.12 -9.30
C LEU A 51 3.10 18.01 -10.34
N ASN A 52 2.75 18.37 -11.59
CA ASN A 52 2.62 17.41 -12.68
C ASN A 52 3.97 16.77 -13.02
N THR A 53 5.05 17.55 -13.02
CA THR A 53 6.41 17.06 -13.27
C THR A 53 6.83 16.08 -12.18
N ALA A 54 6.66 16.44 -10.91
CA ALA A 54 6.95 15.56 -9.79
C ALA A 54 6.13 14.26 -9.85
N SER A 55 4.84 14.34 -10.17
CA SER A 55 3.96 13.18 -10.33
C SER A 55 4.45 12.24 -11.43
N LYS A 56 4.89 12.81 -12.57
CA LYS A 56 5.44 12.04 -13.69
C LYS A 56 6.73 11.32 -13.28
N THR A 57 7.65 12.02 -12.63
CA THR A 57 8.91 11.43 -12.15
C THR A 57 8.67 10.30 -11.16
N VAL A 58 7.71 10.45 -10.23
CA VAL A 58 7.35 9.38 -9.29
C VAL A 58 6.84 8.14 -10.02
N GLU A 59 5.99 8.29 -11.04
CA GLU A 59 5.50 7.15 -11.83
C GLU A 59 6.58 6.49 -12.69
N GLU A 60 7.50 7.28 -13.26
CA GLU A 60 8.67 6.76 -13.98
C GLU A 60 9.55 5.92 -13.06
N LEU A 61 9.85 6.41 -11.84
CA LEU A 61 10.61 5.67 -10.84
C LEU A 61 9.87 4.41 -10.37
N ARG A 62 8.56 4.50 -10.12
CA ARG A 62 7.74 3.34 -9.74
C ARG A 62 7.79 2.24 -10.80
N THR A 63 7.73 2.63 -12.07
CA THR A 63 7.82 1.70 -13.20
C THR A 63 9.20 1.05 -13.24
N LEU A 64 10.28 1.84 -13.13
CA LEU A 64 11.65 1.33 -13.09
C LEU A 64 11.89 0.37 -11.91
N MET A 65 11.33 0.67 -10.73
CA MET A 65 11.39 -0.23 -9.57
C MET A 65 10.72 -1.57 -9.89
N ASN A 66 9.56 -1.54 -10.54
CA ASN A 66 8.84 -2.74 -10.93
C ASN A 66 9.59 -3.56 -11.99
N ASP A 67 10.13 -2.90 -13.01
CA ASP A 67 10.91 -3.56 -14.07
C ASP A 67 12.21 -4.17 -13.53
N THR A 68 12.81 -3.52 -12.52
CA THR A 68 13.99 -4.06 -11.83
C THR A 68 13.61 -5.26 -10.98
N ALA A 69 12.50 -5.18 -10.23
CA ALA A 69 11.98 -6.30 -9.45
C ALA A 69 11.60 -7.49 -10.34
N ALA A 70 11.09 -7.24 -11.55
CA ALA A 70 10.72 -8.28 -12.52
C ALA A 70 11.90 -9.15 -12.99
N LYS A 71 13.14 -8.72 -12.77
CA LYS A 71 14.36 -9.50 -13.05
C LYS A 71 14.66 -10.53 -11.96
N LEU A 72 14.04 -10.41 -10.79
CA LEU A 72 14.26 -11.33 -9.67
C LEU A 72 13.36 -12.56 -9.81
N PRO A 73 13.87 -13.75 -9.46
CA PRO A 73 13.15 -15.01 -9.66
C PRO A 73 11.81 -15.04 -8.92
N GLU A 74 11.72 -14.50 -7.71
CA GLU A 74 10.53 -14.53 -6.86
C GLU A 74 9.40 -13.58 -7.29
N TYR A 75 9.66 -12.65 -8.23
CA TYR A 75 8.69 -11.66 -8.70
C TYR A 75 7.31 -12.23 -9.10
N PRO A 76 7.18 -13.28 -9.95
CA PRO A 76 5.88 -13.85 -10.30
C PRO A 76 5.08 -14.32 -9.09
N VAL A 77 5.74 -14.88 -8.08
CA VAL A 77 5.08 -15.33 -6.84
C VAL A 77 4.58 -14.14 -6.04
N VAL A 78 5.38 -13.09 -5.91
CA VAL A 78 5.02 -11.87 -5.18
C VAL A 78 3.87 -11.13 -5.88
N MET A 79 3.90 -11.01 -7.21
CA MET A 79 2.82 -10.40 -7.99
C MET A 79 1.51 -11.21 -7.95
N GLY A 80 1.60 -12.53 -7.77
CA GLY A 80 0.44 -13.40 -7.58
C GLY A 80 -0.27 -13.20 -6.23
N MET A 81 0.34 -12.50 -5.27
CA MET A 81 -0.28 -12.22 -3.98
C MET A 81 -1.28 -11.07 -4.08
N LYS A 82 -2.49 -11.28 -3.55
CA LYS A 82 -3.55 -10.28 -3.55
C LYS A 82 -3.14 -9.08 -2.69
N GLY A 83 -3.49 -7.87 -3.14
CA GLY A 83 -3.22 -6.62 -2.44
C GLY A 83 -1.79 -6.05 -2.62
N VAL A 84 -0.90 -6.75 -3.33
CA VAL A 84 0.49 -6.31 -3.55
C VAL A 84 0.61 -5.44 -4.80
N GLY A 85 0.39 -6.04 -5.98
CA GLY A 85 0.49 -5.35 -7.27
C GLY A 85 1.88 -4.73 -7.57
N PRO A 86 1.99 -4.03 -8.72
CA PRO A 86 3.28 -3.54 -9.24
C PRO A 86 3.86 -2.34 -8.47
N SER A 87 3.12 -1.79 -7.49
CA SER A 87 3.58 -0.65 -6.70
C SER A 87 4.14 -1.09 -5.34
N LEU A 88 3.43 -1.98 -4.64
CA LEU A 88 3.84 -2.44 -3.31
C LEU A 88 4.75 -3.67 -3.39
N GLY A 89 4.65 -4.48 -4.44
CA GLY A 89 5.49 -5.68 -4.59
C GLY A 89 6.98 -5.39 -4.70
N PRO A 90 7.42 -4.46 -5.56
CA PRO A 90 8.84 -4.09 -5.62
C PRO A 90 9.34 -3.53 -4.28
N GLN A 91 8.52 -2.74 -3.57
CA GLN A 91 8.88 -2.23 -2.24
C GLN A 91 9.01 -3.37 -1.22
N LEU A 92 8.09 -4.32 -1.24
CA LEU A 92 8.10 -5.49 -0.36
C LEU A 92 9.36 -6.34 -0.60
N MET A 93 9.68 -6.62 -1.87
CA MET A 93 10.87 -7.38 -2.26
C MET A 93 12.16 -6.65 -1.85
N ALA A 94 12.24 -5.34 -2.08
CA ALA A 94 13.41 -4.54 -1.72
C ALA A 94 13.65 -4.48 -0.20
N GLU A 95 12.59 -4.30 0.59
CA GLU A 95 12.69 -4.19 2.06
C GLU A 95 12.98 -5.55 2.74
N ILE A 96 12.40 -6.63 2.20
CA ILE A 96 12.62 -7.97 2.73
C ILE A 96 13.96 -8.53 2.26
N GLY A 97 14.38 -8.22 1.04
CA GLY A 97 15.56 -8.78 0.39
C GLY A 97 15.46 -10.30 0.24
N ASP A 98 16.63 -10.95 0.30
CA ASP A 98 16.72 -12.41 0.23
C ASP A 98 15.95 -13.08 1.37
N VAL A 99 14.94 -13.89 1.00
CA VAL A 99 14.07 -14.60 1.94
C VAL A 99 14.78 -15.79 2.59
N THR A 100 15.82 -16.34 1.94
CA THR A 100 16.55 -17.51 2.44
C THR A 100 17.35 -17.22 3.71
N ARG A 101 17.69 -15.94 3.96
CA ARG A 101 18.34 -15.49 5.21
C ARG A 101 17.52 -15.71 6.47
N PHE A 102 16.20 -15.91 6.34
CA PHE A 102 15.32 -16.15 7.48
C PHE A 102 15.19 -17.65 7.76
N THR A 103 15.59 -18.06 8.96
CA THR A 103 15.57 -19.48 9.37
C THR A 103 14.16 -20.07 9.45
N HIS A 104 13.15 -19.26 9.81
CA HIS A 104 11.76 -19.70 9.94
C HIS A 104 10.78 -18.53 9.75
N LYS A 105 9.49 -18.85 9.56
CA LYS A 105 8.40 -17.88 9.36
C LYS A 105 8.22 -16.84 10.49
N GLY A 106 8.73 -17.11 11.69
CA GLY A 106 8.72 -16.17 12.81
C GLY A 106 9.79 -15.08 12.64
N ALA A 107 10.97 -15.45 12.13
CA ALA A 107 12.09 -14.53 11.94
C ALA A 107 11.74 -13.37 10.99
N ILE A 108 11.04 -13.64 9.88
CA ILE A 108 10.59 -12.59 8.96
C ILE A 108 9.56 -11.65 9.61
N THR A 109 8.65 -12.18 10.44
CA THR A 109 7.63 -11.34 11.12
C THR A 109 8.24 -10.47 12.21
N ALA A 110 9.26 -10.98 12.91
CA ALA A 110 10.03 -10.24 13.89
C ALA A 110 10.91 -9.17 13.21
N PHE A 111 11.54 -9.51 12.08
CA PHE A 111 12.27 -8.55 11.26
C PHE A 111 11.39 -7.40 10.78
N ALA A 112 10.15 -7.69 10.37
CA ALA A 112 9.19 -6.67 9.98
C ALA A 112 8.59 -5.89 11.16
N GLY A 113 8.78 -6.34 12.41
CA GLY A 113 8.19 -5.70 13.58
C GLY A 113 6.66 -5.76 13.63
N VAL A 114 6.09 -6.85 13.10
CA VAL A 114 4.64 -7.12 13.11
C VAL A 114 4.29 -8.36 13.95
N ASP A 115 5.26 -8.88 14.70
CA ASP A 115 5.05 -9.86 15.75
C ASP A 115 4.40 -9.20 16.97
N PRO A 116 3.46 -9.90 17.64
CA PRO A 116 2.98 -9.46 18.95
C PRO A 116 4.17 -9.29 19.88
N GLY A 117 4.24 -8.17 20.61
CA GLY A 117 5.26 -8.02 21.64
C GLY A 117 5.07 -9.11 22.71
N VAL A 118 6.18 -9.47 23.36
CA VAL A 118 6.16 -10.33 24.54
C VAL A 118 6.51 -9.43 25.72
N ASN A 119 5.61 -9.31 26.69
CA ASN A 119 5.85 -8.64 27.96
C ASN A 119 5.49 -9.63 29.06
N GLU A 120 6.48 -10.45 29.38
CA GLU A 120 6.41 -11.50 30.37
C GLU A 120 7.41 -11.15 31.48
N SER A 121 6.91 -10.93 32.69
CA SER A 121 7.72 -11.09 33.90
C SER A 121 7.34 -12.44 34.50
N GLY A 122 8.23 -13.12 35.23
CA GLY A 122 8.04 -14.51 35.68
C GLY A 122 6.74 -14.82 36.44
N THR A 123 5.95 -13.81 36.81
CA THR A 123 4.64 -13.90 37.47
C THR A 123 3.47 -13.30 36.66
N TYR A 124 3.71 -12.72 35.48
CA TYR A 124 2.71 -11.98 34.70
C TYR A 124 2.96 -12.05 33.19
N GLU A 125 1.98 -12.56 32.45
CA GLU A 125 1.92 -12.47 30.99
C GLU A 125 0.88 -11.41 30.57
N GLN A 126 1.32 -10.35 29.89
CA GLN A 126 0.40 -9.35 29.36
C GLN A 126 -0.28 -9.86 28.09
N LYS A 127 -1.61 -10.05 28.12
CA LYS A 127 -2.41 -10.56 26.98
C LYS A 127 -2.42 -9.67 25.73
N SER A 128 -1.98 -8.42 25.83
CA SER A 128 -1.95 -7.46 24.72
C SER A 128 -0.75 -6.52 24.86
N VAL A 129 0.28 -6.74 24.05
CA VAL A 129 1.51 -5.95 24.01
C VAL A 129 1.61 -5.25 22.66
N PRO A 130 2.05 -3.97 22.60
CA PRO A 130 2.37 -3.31 21.34
C PRO A 130 3.37 -4.13 20.52
N THR A 131 3.22 -4.14 19.20
CA THR A 131 4.15 -4.85 18.32
C THR A 131 5.56 -4.27 18.39
N SER A 132 6.55 -5.13 18.18
CA SER A 132 7.95 -4.73 18.24
C SER A 132 8.23 -3.70 17.12
N LYS A 133 8.54 -2.44 17.47
CA LYS A 133 8.91 -1.42 16.45
C LYS A 133 10.35 -1.56 15.97
N ARG A 134 10.94 -2.75 16.12
CA ARG A 134 12.35 -3.04 15.81
C ARG A 134 12.61 -3.19 14.31
N GLY A 135 11.57 -3.45 13.52
CA GLY A 135 11.64 -3.57 12.06
C GLY A 135 11.51 -2.27 11.27
N SER A 136 11.87 -2.32 9.99
CA SER A 136 11.80 -1.21 9.03
C SER A 136 10.42 -0.52 9.05
N SER A 137 10.41 0.80 9.21
CA SER A 137 9.18 1.61 9.15
C SER A 137 8.57 1.59 7.74
N SER A 138 9.42 1.56 6.70
CA SER A 138 9.01 1.43 5.30
C SER A 138 8.30 0.09 5.07
N LEU A 139 8.90 -1.03 5.50
CA LEU A 139 8.27 -2.36 5.40
C LEU A 139 6.90 -2.42 6.10
N ARG A 140 6.79 -1.87 7.32
CA ARG A 140 5.52 -1.80 8.05
C ARG A 140 4.48 -0.97 7.32
N LYS A 141 4.88 0.16 6.73
CA LYS A 141 4.00 1.00 5.90
C LYS A 141 3.51 0.24 4.67
N THR A 142 4.41 -0.43 3.95
CA THR A 142 4.06 -1.23 2.77
C THR A 142 3.06 -2.33 3.13
N LEU A 143 3.33 -3.10 4.20
CA LEU A 143 2.43 -4.14 4.69
C LEU A 143 1.05 -3.57 5.05
N PHE A 144 1.01 -2.41 5.72
CA PHE A 144 -0.23 -1.75 6.05
C PHE A 144 -1.03 -1.36 4.80
N GLN A 145 -0.36 -0.86 3.76
CA GLN A 145 -1.00 -0.55 2.48
C GLN A 145 -1.52 -1.81 1.78
N VAL A 146 -0.79 -2.93 1.83
CA VAL A 146 -1.29 -4.22 1.31
C VAL A 146 -2.58 -4.63 2.04
N MET A 147 -2.62 -4.51 3.38
CA MET A 147 -3.82 -4.85 4.16
C MET A 147 -5.01 -3.95 3.82
N ASP A 148 -4.76 -2.64 3.63
CA ASP A 148 -5.79 -1.69 3.21
C ASP A 148 -6.33 -2.02 1.81
N CYS A 149 -5.47 -2.40 0.87
CA CYS A 149 -5.87 -2.90 -0.44
C CYS A 149 -6.77 -4.15 -0.32
N LEU A 150 -6.41 -5.12 0.53
CA LEU A 150 -7.23 -6.32 0.76
C LEU A 150 -8.61 -5.97 1.33
N ILE A 151 -8.70 -5.05 2.29
CA ILE A 151 -9.98 -4.62 2.89
C ILE A 151 -10.87 -3.91 1.86
N LYS A 152 -10.28 -3.09 0.98
CA LYS A 152 -11.02 -2.35 -0.06
C LYS A 152 -11.51 -3.26 -1.18
N THR A 153 -10.69 -4.23 -1.59
CA THR A 153 -10.98 -5.13 -2.71
C THR A 153 -11.77 -6.38 -2.33
N LYS A 154 -11.73 -6.77 -1.04
CA LYS A 154 -12.49 -7.89 -0.45
C LYS A 154 -12.39 -9.22 -1.21
N PRO A 155 -11.17 -9.71 -1.55
CA PRO A 155 -11.01 -10.99 -2.24
C PRO A 155 -11.38 -12.15 -1.31
N GLN A 156 -12.52 -12.80 -1.57
CA GLN A 156 -13.07 -13.85 -0.68
C GLN A 156 -12.24 -15.13 -0.69
N ASP A 157 -11.51 -15.39 -1.77
CA ASP A 157 -10.60 -16.51 -1.97
C ASP A 157 -9.25 -16.31 -1.25
N ASP A 158 -8.97 -15.11 -0.75
CA ASP A 158 -7.68 -14.81 -0.12
C ASP A 158 -7.67 -15.18 1.38
N PRO A 159 -6.74 -16.04 1.83
CA PRO A 159 -6.68 -16.49 3.21
C PRO A 159 -6.26 -15.39 4.20
N VAL A 160 -5.60 -14.31 3.76
CA VAL A 160 -5.25 -13.16 4.60
C VAL A 160 -6.48 -12.30 4.81
N TYR A 161 -7.22 -11.99 3.75
CA TYR A 161 -8.48 -11.25 3.83
C TYR A 161 -9.49 -11.98 4.72
N ALA A 162 -9.73 -13.28 4.49
CA ALA A 162 -10.65 -14.07 5.32
C ALA A 162 -10.28 -14.04 6.82
N PHE A 163 -8.98 -13.97 7.12
CA PHE A 163 -8.51 -13.82 8.51
C PHE A 163 -8.76 -12.43 9.08
N ILE A 164 -8.48 -11.37 8.30
CA ILE A 164 -8.78 -9.99 8.70
C ILE A 164 -10.28 -9.84 8.95
N ASP A 165 -11.11 -10.37 8.04
CA ASP A 165 -12.56 -10.28 8.15
C ASP A 165 -13.08 -11.01 9.39
N LYS A 166 -12.56 -12.21 9.68
CA LYS A 166 -12.83 -12.91 10.95
C LYS A 166 -12.46 -12.07 12.17
N LYS A 167 -11.31 -11.37 12.16
CA LYS A 167 -10.89 -10.50 13.27
C LYS A 167 -11.79 -9.26 13.40
N ARG A 168 -12.29 -8.72 12.30
CA ARG A 168 -13.27 -7.62 12.28
C ARG A 168 -14.60 -8.06 12.87
N ALA A 169 -15.10 -9.24 12.49
CA ALA A 169 -16.32 -9.82 13.06
C ALA A 169 -16.20 -10.07 14.57
N GLN A 170 -14.98 -10.33 15.07
CA GLN A 170 -14.67 -10.45 16.51
C GLN A 170 -14.58 -9.10 17.26
N GLY A 171 -14.86 -7.97 16.59
CA GLY A 171 -14.79 -6.65 17.20
C GLY A 171 -13.37 -6.19 17.54
N LYS A 172 -12.33 -6.75 16.90
CA LYS A 172 -10.95 -6.32 17.17
C LYS A 172 -10.72 -4.88 16.64
N PRO A 173 -9.93 -4.05 17.35
CA PRO A 173 -9.61 -2.70 16.89
C PRO A 173 -8.88 -2.69 15.54
N TYR A 174 -9.03 -1.61 14.77
CA TYR A 174 -8.45 -1.43 13.43
C TYR A 174 -6.98 -1.86 13.34
N TYR A 175 -6.12 -1.21 14.11
CA TYR A 175 -4.69 -1.49 14.08
C TYR A 175 -4.31 -2.90 14.52
N VAL A 176 -5.14 -3.55 15.36
CA VAL A 176 -4.87 -4.91 15.84
C VAL A 176 -5.07 -5.92 14.70
N TYR A 177 -6.18 -5.84 13.97
CA TYR A 177 -6.39 -6.77 12.85
C TYR A 177 -5.53 -6.44 11.63
N MET A 178 -5.17 -5.18 11.42
CA MET A 178 -4.22 -4.79 10.36
C MET A 178 -2.85 -5.42 10.60
N THR A 179 -2.31 -5.29 11.82
CA THR A 179 -1.01 -5.89 12.15
C THR A 179 -1.06 -7.42 12.18
N ALA A 180 -2.13 -8.00 12.70
CA ALA A 180 -2.31 -9.45 12.66
C ALA A 180 -2.44 -9.98 11.22
N GLY A 181 -3.12 -9.24 10.34
CA GLY A 181 -3.18 -9.52 8.91
C GLY A 181 -1.79 -9.47 8.26
N ALA A 182 -1.01 -8.43 8.54
CA ALA A 182 0.36 -8.30 8.04
C ALA A 182 1.26 -9.46 8.52
N ASN A 183 1.12 -9.89 9.78
CA ASN A 183 1.82 -11.06 10.29
C ASN A 183 1.45 -12.33 9.52
N LYS A 184 0.14 -12.56 9.29
CA LYS A 184 -0.33 -13.71 8.51
C LYS A 184 0.17 -13.65 7.06
N PHE A 185 0.12 -12.48 6.44
CA PHE A 185 0.63 -12.24 5.09
C PHE A 185 2.12 -12.61 4.98
N LEU A 186 2.97 -12.12 5.88
CA LEU A 186 4.41 -12.42 5.85
C LEU A 186 4.72 -13.91 6.04
N ARG A 187 3.95 -14.62 6.86
CA ARG A 187 4.12 -16.08 7.02
C ARG A 187 3.82 -16.82 5.72
N ILE A 188 2.78 -16.39 4.99
CA ILE A 188 2.43 -16.96 3.67
C ILE A 188 3.49 -16.56 2.63
N TYR A 189 3.91 -15.29 2.63
CA TYR A 189 4.96 -14.78 1.76
C TYR A 189 6.24 -15.61 1.89
N TYR A 190 6.72 -15.80 3.11
CA TYR A 190 7.91 -16.60 3.38
C TYR A 190 7.78 -18.03 2.86
N GLY A 191 6.65 -18.69 3.13
CA GLY A 191 6.42 -20.06 2.68
C GLY A 191 6.43 -20.17 1.16
N ARG A 192 5.62 -19.35 0.47
CA ARG A 192 5.48 -19.41 -0.99
C ARG A 192 6.75 -19.00 -1.74
N VAL A 193 7.41 -17.94 -1.31
CA VAL A 193 8.64 -17.48 -1.97
C VAL A 193 9.76 -18.49 -1.76
N LYS A 194 9.93 -19.01 -0.54
CA LYS A 194 10.96 -20.03 -0.27
C LYS A 194 10.71 -21.32 -1.04
N GLU A 195 9.48 -21.83 -1.04
CA GLU A 195 9.09 -23.02 -1.81
C GLU A 195 9.39 -22.84 -3.30
N TYR A 196 9.02 -21.68 -3.85
CA TYR A 196 9.28 -21.38 -5.25
C TYR A 196 10.77 -21.29 -5.57
N LEU A 197 11.56 -20.58 -4.76
CA LEU A 197 13.01 -20.49 -4.96
C LEU A 197 13.69 -21.86 -4.90
N MET A 198 13.23 -22.75 -4.01
CA MET A 198 13.73 -24.13 -3.91
C MET A 198 13.29 -25.02 -5.10
N SER A 199 12.27 -24.63 -5.85
CA SER A 199 11.79 -25.35 -7.03
C SER A 199 12.50 -24.97 -8.33
N LEU A 200 13.29 -23.90 -8.32
CA LEU A 200 14.05 -23.46 -9.49
C LEU A 200 15.25 -24.40 -9.72
N PRO A 201 15.56 -24.72 -10.99
CA PRO A 201 16.78 -25.43 -11.32
C PRO A 201 18.01 -24.58 -10.94
N GLU A 202 19.09 -25.25 -10.51
CA GLU A 202 20.40 -24.64 -10.26
C GLU A 202 20.98 -23.98 -11.52
#